data_AF-A0A5Y2PJM4-F1
#
_entry.id   AF-A0A5Y2PJM4-F1
#
_cell.length_a   1.000
_cell.length_b   1.000
_cell.length_c   1.000
_cell.angle_alpha   90.00
_cell.angle_beta   90.00
_cell.angle_gamma   90.00
#
_symmetry.space_group_name_H-M   'P 1'
#
loop_
_entity.id
_entity.type
_entity.pdbx_description
1 polymer ?
#
loop_
_entity_poly.entity_id
_entity_poly.type
_entity_poly.pdbx_seq_one_letter_code
_entity_poly.pdbx_strand_id
1 'polypeptide(L)'
;MSENIKKDRVVSFRLSENEFAPFEEKLAASEMKKSEFFREIFLKSNVNLTVKGAPSKEYKNLVFIFNKASNNLNQVAYKANVAHMTGHISENLYRRILNQLVNIRELLQSGVNNVD
;
A
#
# COMPACT_ATOMS: atom_id res chain seq x y z
N MET A 1 16.15 -27.28 -37.42
CA MET A 1 15.73 -26.00 -38.02
C MET A 1 15.06 -25.17 -36.94
N SER A 2 15.78 -24.26 -36.29
CA SER A 2 15.25 -23.42 -35.22
C SER A 2 14.54 -22.22 -35.85
N GLU A 3 13.24 -22.09 -35.62
CA GLU A 3 12.46 -20.93 -36.08
C GLU A 3 13.06 -19.63 -35.53
N ASN A 4 13.35 -18.70 -36.43
CA ASN A 4 13.88 -17.40 -36.09
C ASN A 4 12.74 -16.50 -35.58
N ILE A 5 12.40 -16.64 -34.29
CA ILE A 5 11.35 -15.85 -33.66
C ILE A 5 11.80 -14.38 -33.58
N LYS A 6 11.04 -13.51 -34.24
CA LYS A 6 11.32 -12.07 -34.33
C LYS A 6 11.17 -11.40 -32.94
N LYS A 7 12.21 -10.68 -32.49
CA LYS A 7 12.25 -9.99 -31.18
C LYS A 7 12.03 -8.48 -31.36
N ASP A 8 10.77 -8.05 -31.29
CA ASP A 8 10.36 -6.68 -31.66
C ASP A 8 10.28 -5.69 -30.48
N ARG A 9 10.34 -6.16 -29.23
CA ARG A 9 10.18 -5.31 -28.04
C ARG A 9 11.48 -5.22 -27.25
N VAL A 10 11.85 -3.99 -26.87
CA VAL A 10 13.03 -3.69 -26.05
C VAL A 10 12.60 -3.37 -24.63
N VAL A 11 13.19 -4.07 -23.65
CA VAL A 11 13.09 -3.74 -22.23
C VAL A 11 14.43 -3.18 -21.79
N SER A 12 14.44 -1.96 -21.27
CA SER A 12 15.65 -1.30 -20.79
C SER A 12 15.36 -0.58 -19.47
N PHE A 13 16.34 -0.57 -18.58
CA PHE A 13 16.31 0.18 -17.33
C PHE A 13 17.72 0.72 -17.07
N ARG A 14 17.79 1.82 -16.33
CA ARG A 14 19.06 2.46 -15.98
C ARG A 14 19.51 1.93 -14.63
N LEU A 15 20.81 1.67 -14.52
CA LEU A 15 21.47 1.27 -13.29
C LEU A 15 22.51 2.32 -12.94
N SER A 16 22.68 2.58 -11.65
CA SER A 16 23.87 3.26 -11.14
C SER A 16 25.09 2.33 -11.29
N GLU A 17 26.29 2.92 -11.22
CA GLU A 17 27.55 2.18 -11.40
C GLU A 17 27.71 1.07 -10.35
N ASN A 18 27.27 1.32 -9.11
CA ASN A 18 27.26 0.36 -8.02
C ASN A 18 26.30 -0.81 -8.24
N GLU A 19 25.14 -0.57 -8.87
CA GLU A 19 24.17 -1.62 -9.18
C GLU A 19 24.60 -2.45 -10.40
N PHE A 20 25.43 -1.87 -11.27
CA PHE A 20 25.93 -2.51 -12.48
C PHE A 20 27.16 -3.40 -12.26
N ALA A 21 28.04 -3.04 -11.31
CA ALA A 21 29.22 -3.84 -10.95
C ALA A 21 28.93 -5.35 -10.73
N PRO A 22 27.95 -5.75 -9.88
CA PRO A 22 27.64 -7.17 -9.67
C PRO A 22 27.02 -7.85 -10.90
N PHE A 23 26.42 -7.07 -11.82
CA PHE A 23 25.92 -7.60 -13.09
C PHE A 23 27.08 -7.94 -14.03
N GLU A 24 28.10 -7.08 -14.13
CA GLU A 24 29.27 -7.34 -14.97
C GLU A 24 30.11 -8.52 -14.49
N GLU A 25 30.33 -8.64 -13.17
CA GLU A 25 31.09 -9.76 -12.60
C GLU A 25 30.44 -11.12 -12.94
N LYS A 26 29.12 -11.23 -12.76
CA LYS A 26 28.39 -12.46 -13.05
C LYS A 26 28.30 -12.75 -14.54
N LEU A 27 28.21 -11.70 -15.37
CA LEU A 27 28.22 -11.84 -16.82
C LEU A 27 29.57 -12.38 -17.28
N ALA A 28 30.67 -11.79 -16.82
CA ALA A 28 32.03 -12.21 -17.13
C ALA A 28 32.29 -13.67 -16.72
N ALA A 29 31.80 -14.08 -15.55
CA ALA A 29 31.93 -15.46 -15.07
C ALA A 29 31.09 -16.49 -15.86
N SER A 30 30.04 -16.05 -16.57
CA SER A 30 29.13 -16.94 -17.30
C SER A 30 29.50 -17.17 -18.77
N GLU A 31 30.46 -16.41 -19.32
CA GLU A 31 30.84 -16.39 -20.75
C GLU A 31 29.66 -16.18 -21.74
N MET A 32 28.51 -15.66 -21.25
CA MET A 32 27.31 -15.44 -22.05
C MET A 32 27.26 -14.02 -22.62
N LYS A 33 26.51 -13.85 -23.71
CA LYS A 33 26.13 -12.51 -24.18
C LYS A 33 25.14 -11.88 -23.21
N LYS A 34 25.22 -10.55 -23.02
CA LYS A 34 24.32 -9.76 -22.14
C LYS A 34 22.84 -10.13 -22.29
N SER A 35 22.37 -10.30 -23.53
CA SER A 35 20.98 -10.59 -23.85
C SER A 35 20.57 -12.05 -23.63
N GLU A 36 21.52 -12.96 -23.52
CA GLU A 36 21.32 -14.37 -23.20
C GLU A 36 21.28 -14.55 -21.68
N PHE A 37 22.27 -13.99 -20.99
CA PHE A 37 22.35 -13.94 -19.54
C PHE A 37 21.10 -13.31 -18.91
N PHE A 38 20.68 -12.13 -19.41
CA PHE A 38 19.48 -11.47 -18.91
C PHE A 38 18.21 -12.27 -19.21
N ARG A 39 18.13 -12.98 -20.34
CA ARG A 39 16.97 -13.81 -20.69
C ARG A 39 16.89 -15.03 -19.77
N GLU A 40 18.02 -15.65 -19.47
CA GLU A 40 18.11 -16.78 -18.55
C GLU A 40 17.68 -16.37 -17.14
N ILE A 41 18.20 -15.26 -16.62
CA ILE A 41 17.77 -14.74 -15.32
C ILE A 41 16.29 -14.36 -15.38
N PHE A 42 15.88 -13.50 -16.30
CA PHE A 42 14.52 -12.94 -16.30
C PHE A 42 13.42 -13.98 -16.57
N LEU A 43 13.66 -14.97 -17.44
CA LEU A 43 12.64 -15.97 -17.80
C LEU A 43 12.73 -17.27 -17.00
N LYS A 44 13.93 -17.69 -16.54
CA LYS A 44 14.10 -18.96 -15.82
C LYS A 44 14.25 -18.79 -14.31
N SER A 45 14.54 -17.59 -13.80
CA SER A 45 14.61 -17.41 -12.35
C SER A 45 13.22 -17.50 -11.74
N ASN A 46 13.07 -18.36 -10.74
CA ASN A 46 11.93 -18.36 -9.84
C ASN A 46 12.05 -17.17 -8.88
N VAL A 47 11.94 -15.95 -9.40
CA VAL A 47 11.87 -14.77 -8.54
C VAL A 47 10.45 -14.70 -8.01
N ASN A 48 10.31 -14.97 -6.71
CA ASN A 48 9.13 -14.57 -5.97
C ASN A 48 9.14 -13.04 -5.87
N LEU A 49 8.69 -12.37 -6.94
CA LEU A 49 8.44 -10.94 -6.91
C LEU A 49 7.34 -10.72 -5.90
N THR A 50 7.68 -10.15 -4.74
CA THR A 50 6.70 -9.54 -3.84
C THR A 50 6.21 -8.27 -4.53
N VAL A 51 5.38 -8.45 -5.56
CA VAL A 51 4.59 -7.35 -6.10
C VAL A 51 3.75 -6.90 -4.91
N LYS A 52 4.04 -5.72 -4.36
CA LYS A 52 3.12 -5.06 -3.44
C LYS A 52 1.85 -4.86 -4.26
N GLY A 53 0.93 -5.81 -4.16
CA GLY A 53 -0.34 -5.77 -4.89
C GLY A 53 -0.96 -4.41 -4.61
N ALA A 54 -1.49 -3.79 -5.66
CA ALA A 54 -2.29 -2.58 -5.44
C ALA A 54 -3.37 -2.94 -4.39
N PRO A 55 -3.59 -2.08 -3.37
CA PRO A 55 -4.54 -2.40 -2.31
C PRO A 55 -5.89 -2.79 -2.90
N SER A 56 -6.52 -3.79 -2.29
CA SER A 56 -7.78 -4.36 -2.78
C SER A 56 -8.83 -3.26 -2.99
N LYS A 57 -9.78 -3.48 -3.90
CA LYS A 57 -10.86 -2.51 -4.16
C LYS A 57 -11.69 -2.32 -2.89
N GLU A 58 -11.83 -3.39 -2.12
CA GLU A 58 -12.46 -3.51 -0.82
C GLU A 58 -11.76 -2.62 0.20
N TYR A 59 -10.42 -2.70 0.32
CA TYR A 59 -9.63 -1.82 1.20
C TYR A 59 -9.84 -0.34 0.86
N LYS A 60 -9.76 0.02 -0.43
CA LYS A 60 -9.97 1.41 -0.87
C LYS A 60 -11.37 1.93 -0.53
N ASN A 61 -12.40 1.10 -0.74
CA ASN A 61 -13.77 1.46 -0.40
C ASN A 61 -13.96 1.60 1.12
N LEU A 62 -13.35 0.71 1.91
CA LEU A 62 -13.41 0.78 3.37
C LEU A 62 -12.74 2.04 3.90
N VAL A 63 -11.54 2.39 3.41
CA VAL A 63 -10.85 3.65 3.76
C VAL A 63 -11.70 4.87 3.38
N PHE A 64 -12.37 4.83 2.23
CA PHE A 64 -13.27 5.91 1.82
C PHE A 64 -14.43 6.10 2.79
N ILE A 65 -15.13 5.02 3.16
CA ILE A 65 -16.25 5.05 4.11
C ILE A 65 -15.75 5.49 5.49
N PHE A 66 -14.60 4.98 5.93
CA PHE A 66 -13.94 5.36 7.19
C PHE A 66 -13.69 6.87 7.27
N ASN A 67 -13.18 7.48 6.19
CA ASN A 67 -12.95 8.92 6.14
C ASN A 67 -14.25 9.73 6.26
N LYS A 68 -15.33 9.27 5.62
CA LYS A 68 -16.65 9.91 5.75
C LYS A 68 -17.20 9.80 7.17
N ALA A 69 -17.09 8.63 7.79
CA ALA A 69 -17.49 8.42 9.17
C ALA A 69 -16.68 9.31 10.14
N SER A 70 -15.36 9.37 9.97
CA SER A 70 -14.46 10.18 10.81
C SER A 70 -14.81 11.68 10.78
N ASN A 71 -15.15 12.20 9.60
CA ASN A 71 -15.61 13.60 9.48
C ASN A 71 -16.92 13.84 10.23
N ASN A 72 -17.87 12.90 10.16
CA ASN A 72 -19.12 13.01 10.90
C ASN A 72 -18.88 12.94 12.42
N LEU A 73 -18.01 12.04 12.87
CA LEU A 73 -17.63 11.93 14.28
C LEU A 73 -16.98 13.23 14.80
N ASN A 74 -16.11 13.87 14.00
CA ASN A 74 -15.54 15.17 14.34
C ASN A 74 -16.61 16.26 14.49
N GLN A 75 -17.63 16.28 13.62
CA GLN A 75 -18.74 17.22 13.75
C GLN A 75 -19.56 16.98 15.02
N VAL A 76 -19.81 15.72 15.37
CA VAL A 76 -20.51 15.36 16.62
C VAL A 76 -19.67 15.78 17.83
N ALA A 77 -18.36 15.49 17.83
CA ALA A 77 -17.44 15.89 18.88
C ALA A 77 -17.43 17.41 19.09
N TYR A 78 -17.36 18.17 17.98
CA TYR A 78 -17.42 19.62 18.02
C TYR A 78 -18.73 20.14 18.63
N LYS A 79 -19.88 19.62 18.16
CA LYS A 79 -21.19 20.01 18.69
C LYS A 79 -21.35 19.66 20.17
N ALA A 80 -20.90 18.49 20.59
CA ALA A 80 -20.92 18.09 22.00
C ALA A 80 -20.04 19.01 22.85
N ASN A 81 -18.85 19.38 22.37
CA ASN A 81 -17.96 20.31 23.05
C ASN A 81 -18.61 21.70 23.23
N VAL A 82 -19.20 22.24 22.16
CA VAL A 82 -19.92 23.53 22.22
C VAL A 82 -21.11 23.45 23.19
N ALA A 83 -21.90 22.38 23.14
CA ALA A 83 -23.04 22.19 24.04
C ALA A 83 -22.61 22.10 25.51
N HIS A 84 -21.47 21.47 25.79
CA HIS A 84 -20.92 21.39 27.14
C HIS A 84 -20.42 22.76 27.63
N MET A 85 -19.61 23.45 26.81
CA MET A 85 -19.06 24.78 27.12
C MET A 85 -20.14 25.83 27.37
N THR A 86 -21.32 25.67 26.75
CA THR A 86 -22.46 26.57 26.89
C THR A 86 -23.48 26.10 27.94
N GLY A 87 -23.19 25.03 28.67
CA GLY A 87 -24.03 24.52 29.76
C GLY A 87 -25.32 23.81 29.32
N HIS A 88 -25.49 23.51 28.03
CA HIS A 88 -26.66 22.79 27.51
C HIS A 88 -26.64 21.29 27.85
N ILE A 89 -25.46 20.72 28.12
CA ILE A 89 -25.30 19.33 28.57
C ILE A 89 -24.41 19.27 29.81
N SER A 90 -24.67 18.27 30.66
CA SER A 90 -23.84 18.03 31.84
C SER A 90 -22.50 17.40 31.47
N GLU A 91 -21.50 17.59 32.32
CA GLU A 91 -20.18 16.94 32.23
C GLU A 91 -20.31 15.41 32.13
N ASN A 92 -21.25 14.81 32.89
CA ASN A 92 -21.51 13.38 32.84
C ASN A 92 -21.98 12.92 31.45
N LEU A 93 -22.91 13.66 30.84
CA LEU A 93 -23.38 13.35 29.48
C LEU A 93 -22.26 13.57 28.45
N TYR A 94 -21.50 14.66 28.59
CA TYR A 94 -20.37 14.97 27.73
C TYR A 94 -19.32 13.84 27.73
N ARG A 95 -18.90 13.36 28.91
CA ARG A 95 -17.97 12.22 29.04
C ARG A 95 -18.51 10.95 28.42
N ARG A 96 -19.81 10.66 28.57
CA ARG A 96 -20.43 9.49 27.91
C ARG A 96 -20.38 9.60 26.39
N ILE A 97 -20.63 10.79 25.83
CA ILE A 97 -20.52 11.03 24.39
C ILE A 97 -19.08 10.81 23.93
N LEU A 98 -18.08 11.37 24.62
CA LEU A 98 -16.67 11.19 24.27
C LEU A 98 -16.25 9.72 24.27
N ASN A 99 -16.64 8.96 25.30
CA ASN A 99 -16.33 7.53 25.38
C ASN A 99 -16.94 6.75 24.20
N GLN A 100 -18.17 7.07 23.80
CA GLN A 100 -18.81 6.44 22.64
C GLN A 100 -18.10 6.81 21.32
N LEU A 101 -17.70 8.07 21.14
CA LEU A 101 -16.95 8.50 19.96
C LEU A 101 -15.59 7.78 19.85
N VAL A 102 -14.89 7.59 20.98
CA VAL A 102 -13.65 6.81 21.04
C VAL A 102 -13.89 5.35 20.65
N ASN A 103 -14.91 4.70 21.23
CA ASN A 103 -15.26 3.31 20.91
C ASN A 103 -15.58 3.14 19.41
N ILE A 104 -16.35 4.04 18.81
CA ILE A 104 -16.68 3.97 17.38
C ILE A 104 -15.40 4.12 16.53
N ARG A 105 -14.53 5.06 16.89
CA ARG A 105 -13.25 5.25 16.18
C ARG A 105 -12.39 3.98 16.24
N GLU A 106 -12.29 3.34 17.41
CA GLU A 106 -11.52 2.12 17.61
C GLU A 106 -12.09 0.94 16.80
N LEU A 107 -13.41 0.76 16.80
CA LEU A 107 -14.08 -0.27 15.98
C LEU A 107 -13.83 -0.06 14.49
N LEU A 108 -13.93 1.19 14.03
CA LEU A 108 -13.67 1.54 12.63
C LEU A 108 -12.21 1.32 12.25
N GLN A 109 -11.25 1.69 13.11
CA GLN A 109 -9.82 1.50 12.88
C GLN A 109 -9.45 0.00 12.84
N SER A 110 -10.02 -0.79 13.75
CA SER A 110 -9.87 -2.24 13.76
C SER A 110 -10.39 -2.87 12.47
N GLY A 111 -11.55 -2.41 11.99
CA GLY A 111 -12.11 -2.87 10.71
C GLY A 111 -11.17 -2.63 9.52
N VAL A 112 -10.51 -1.46 9.45
CA VAL A 112 -9.54 -1.15 8.38
C VAL A 112 -8.28 -2.02 8.49
N ASN A 113 -7.78 -2.25 9.70
CA ASN A 113 -6.57 -3.04 9.93
C ASN A 113 -6.75 -4.54 9.64
N ASN A 114 -7.99 -5.04 9.65
CA ASN A 114 -8.33 -6.44 9.38
C ASN A 114 -8.69 -6.71 7.89
N VAL A 115 -8.54 -5.71 7.02
CA VAL A 115 -8.68 -5.92 5.57
C VAL A 115 -7.30 -6.12 4.97
N ASP A 116 -7.12 -7.32 4.42
CA ASP A 116 -5.87 -7.94 3.92
C ASP A 116 -4.95 -8.47 5.06
#